data_AF-A0AAD7CRT0-F1
#
_entry.id   AF-A0AAD7CRT0-F1
#
_cell.length_a   1.000
_cell.length_b   1.000
_cell.length_c   1.000
_cell.angle_alpha   90.00
_cell.angle_beta   90.00
_cell.angle_gamma   90.00
#
_symmetry.space_group_name_H-M   'P 1'
#
loop_
_entity.id
_entity.type
_entity.pdbx_description
1 polymer ?
#
loop_
_entity_poly.entity_id
_entity_poly.type
_entity_poly.pdbx_seq_one_letter_code
_entity_poly.pdbx_strand_id
1 'polypeptide(L)' 'GPSECNITGTMKTWTVVDDLHKISVPALLINGRYDDAQDVAVAPFFERTGKMKRVQ' A
#
# COMPACT_ATOMS: atom_id res chain seq x y z
N GLY A 1 3.08 8.10 -14.55
CA GLY A 1 4.16 7.73 -15.49
C GLY A 1 4.21 6.21 -15.63
N PRO A 2 4.97 5.66 -16.57
CA PRO A 2 5.29 4.23 -16.55
C PRO A 2 6.00 3.87 -15.25
N SER A 3 5.82 2.64 -14.75
CA SER A 3 6.47 2.17 -13.53
C SER A 3 7.99 2.24 -13.69
N GLU A 4 8.68 2.94 -12.80
CA GLU A 4 10.15 3.06 -12.85
C GLU A 4 10.87 1.74 -12.52
N CYS A 5 10.19 0.85 -11.80
CA CYS A 5 10.70 -0.47 -11.44
C CYS A 5 10.17 -1.57 -12.36
N ASN A 6 11.09 -2.23 -13.06
CA ASN A 6 10.85 -3.55 -13.66
C ASN A 6 11.26 -4.64 -12.66
N ILE A 7 10.29 -5.18 -11.91
CA ILE A 7 10.56 -6.13 -10.82
C ILE A 7 10.83 -7.52 -11.40
N THR A 8 12.11 -7.90 -11.48
CA THR A 8 12.55 -9.24 -11.98
C THR A 8 12.89 -10.23 -10.87
N GLY A 9 12.94 -9.77 -9.62
CA GLY A 9 13.31 -10.57 -8.45
C GLY A 9 12.18 -11.49 -7.93
N THR A 10 12.44 -12.13 -6.79
CA THR A 10 11.52 -13.10 -6.16
C THR A 10 10.22 -12.49 -5.65
N MET A 11 10.18 -11.19 -5.37
CA MET A 11 8.99 -10.48 -4.89
C MET A 11 8.03 -10.05 -6.01
N LYS A 12 8.29 -10.39 -7.28
CA LYS A 12 7.45 -9.97 -8.42
C LYS A 12 5.97 -10.38 -8.34
N THR A 13 5.67 -11.45 -7.58
CA THR A 13 4.30 -11.94 -7.37
C THR A 13 3.81 -11.75 -5.93
N TRP A 14 4.59 -11.07 -5.09
CA TRP A 14 4.26 -10.93 -3.68
C TRP A 14 3.13 -9.91 -3.49
N THR A 15 2.20 -10.22 -2.59
CA THR A 15 1.15 -9.30 -2.16
C THR A 15 0.77 -9.59 -0.72
N VAL A 16 0.43 -8.55 0.04
CA VAL A 16 -0.13 -8.63 1.40
C VAL A 16 -1.61 -8.20 1.44
N VAL A 17 -2.16 -7.79 0.30
CA VAL A 17 -3.47 -7.12 0.21
C VAL A 17 -4.63 -7.98 0.74
N ASP A 18 -4.54 -9.30 0.59
CA ASP A 18 -5.56 -10.23 1.09
C ASP A 18 -5.49 -10.42 2.61
N ASP A 19 -4.35 -10.14 3.23
CA ASP A 19 -4.12 -10.31 4.68
C ASP A 19 -4.35 -9.03 5.49
N LEU A 20 -4.57 -7.88 4.84
CA LEU A 20 -4.71 -6.58 5.49
C LEU A 20 -5.83 -6.53 6.54
N HIS A 21 -6.90 -7.29 6.34
CA HIS A 21 -8.02 -7.41 7.27
C HIS A 21 -7.62 -7.99 8.64
N LYS A 22 -6.45 -8.65 8.74
CA LYS A 22 -5.92 -9.19 10.00
C LYS A 22 -5.35 -8.11 10.91
N ILE A 23 -5.08 -6.91 10.39
CA ILE A 23 -4.55 -5.78 11.17
C ILE A 23 -5.70 -5.19 12.01
N SER A 24 -5.69 -5.46 13.31
CA SER A 24 -6.74 -5.04 14.25
C SER A 24 -6.38 -3.82 15.09
N VAL A 25 -5.12 -3.37 15.01
CA VAL A 25 -4.56 -2.26 15.77
C VAL A 25 -4.72 -0.93 15.00
N PRO A 26 -4.79 0.21 15.71
CA PRO A 26 -4.75 1.52 15.05
C PRO A 26 -3.44 1.69 14.26
N ALA A 27 -3.55 2.11 13.00
CA ALA A 27 -2.41 2.32 12.12
C ALA A 27 -2.51 3.66 11.37
N LEU A 28 -1.35 4.21 10.99
CA LEU A 28 -1.22 5.46 10.24
C LEU A 28 -0.63 5.15 8.87
N LEU A 29 -1.33 5.56 7.81
CA LEU A 29 -0.88 5.52 6.44
C LEU A 29 -0.36 6.90 6.04
N ILE A 30 0.90 6.96 5.61
CA ILE A 30 1.55 8.18 5.13
C ILE A 30 2.00 7.93 3.69
N ASN A 31 1.66 8.83 2.78
CA ASN A 31 2.14 8.77 1.40
C ASN A 31 2.37 10.19 0.85
N GLY A 32 3.45 10.39 0.09
CA GLY A 32 3.73 11.68 -0.53
C GLY A 32 2.92 11.90 -1.81
N ARG A 33 2.61 13.16 -2.13
CA ARG A 33 1.93 13.54 -3.39
C ARG A 33 2.70 13.13 -4.66
N TYR A 34 4.03 13.13 -4.59
CA TYR A 34 4.92 12.79 -5.70
C TYR A 34 5.77 11.55 -5.38
N ASP A 35 5.27 10.67 -4.51
CA ASP A 35 5.92 9.41 -4.16
C ASP A 35 5.75 8.39 -5.30
N ASP A 36 6.73 7.50 -5.46
CA ASP A 36 6.65 6.37 -6.39
C ASP A 36 5.59 5.36 -5.95
N ALA A 37 5.37 5.24 -4.63
CA ALA A 37 4.24 4.53 -4.05
C ALA A 37 2.96 5.35 -4.22
N GLN A 38 2.45 5.39 -5.45
CA GLN A 38 1.25 6.14 -5.82
C GLN A 38 0.01 5.69 -5.05
N ASP A 39 -1.00 6.55 -5.05
CA ASP A 39 -2.29 6.33 -4.37
C ASP A 39 -2.92 4.96 -4.67
N VAL A 40 -2.79 4.46 -5.90
CA VAL A 40 -3.29 3.14 -6.31
C VAL A 40 -2.61 1.98 -5.56
N ALA A 41 -1.33 2.11 -5.20
CA ALA A 41 -0.59 1.08 -4.46
C ALA A 41 -0.95 1.10 -2.97
N VAL A 42 -1.26 2.27 -2.41
CA VAL A 42 -1.57 2.44 -0.98
C VAL A 42 -3.06 2.38 -0.65
N ALA A 43 -3.96 2.59 -1.62
CA ALA A 43 -5.40 2.56 -1.43
C ALA A 43 -5.92 1.27 -0.74
N PRO A 44 -5.44 0.06 -1.08
CA PRO A 44 -5.91 -1.17 -0.43
C PRO A 44 -5.67 -1.21 1.08
N PHE A 45 -4.61 -0.55 1.57
CA PHE A 45 -4.29 -0.47 2.99
C PHE A 45 -5.35 0.29 3.77
N PHE A 46 -5.86 1.38 3.20
CA PHE A 46 -6.92 2.15 3.83
C PHE A 46 -8.27 1.41 3.73
N GLU A 47 -8.59 0.85 2.56
CA GLU A 47 -9.88 0.22 2.27
C GLU A 47 -10.10 -1.08 3.05
N ARG A 48 -9.07 -1.90 3.25
CA ARG A 48 -9.22 -3.26 3.81
C ARG A 48 -8.94 -3.38 5.31
N THR A 49 -8.34 -2.35 5.92
CA THR A 49 -7.91 -2.42 7.33
C THR A 49 -8.95 -1.82 8.31
N GLY A 50 -9.86 -0.96 7.85
CA GLY A 50 -10.98 -0.40 8.62
C GLY A 50 -10.64 0.55 9.79
N LYS A 51 -9.43 0.48 10.35
CA LYS A 51 -8.95 1.27 11.51
C LYS A 51 -7.75 2.16 11.20
N MET A 52 -7.52 2.42 9.92
CA MET A 52 -6.37 3.18 9.45
C MET A 52 -6.72 4.66 9.27
N LYS A 53 -5.81 5.56 9.66
CA LYS A 53 -5.90 6.99 9.33
C LYS A 53 -4.90 7.30 8.23
N ARG A 54 -5.28 8.11 7.24
CA ARG A 54 -4.39 8.53 6.15
C ARG A 54 -3.98 9.99 6.30
N VAL A 55 -2.71 10.29 6.06
CA VAL A 55 -2.15 11.64 5.95
C VAL A 55 -1.33 11.73 4.66
N GLN A 56 -1.57 12.78 3.88
CA GLN A 56 -1.01 12.98 2.54
C GLN A 56 -0.47 14.41 2.39
#